data_AF-A0A3D5VIV2-F1
#
_entry.id   AF-A0A3D5VIV2-F1
#
_cell.length_a   1.000
_cell.length_b   1.000
_cell.length_c   1.000
_cell.angle_alpha   90.00
_cell.angle_beta   90.00
_cell.angle_gamma   90.00
#
_symmetry.space_group_name_H-M   'P 1'
#
loop_
_entity.id
_entity.type
_entity.pdbx_description
1 polymer ?
#
loop_
_entity_poly.entity_id
_entity_poly.type
_entity_poly.pdbx_seq_one_letter_code
_entity_poly.pdbx_strand_id
1 'polypeptide(L)'
;ITLIAFDKTGTLTTGKTEVTAISALSGDEEEVLRLAAAVEKGSEHHIGSAILRRASSFPLPAAEGIQVFAGGGISGQVEGKRILVGNRRLLEQHNIILPPESEEWLTAREEMGETPVPVAAEGKVIGAIAIA
;
A
#
# COMPACT_ATOMS: atom_id res chain seq x y z
N ILE A 1 24.75 -24.59 17.35
CA ILE A 1 23.27 -24.64 17.20
C ILE A 1 22.91 -23.56 16.21
N THR A 2 22.65 -23.94 14.97
CA THR A 2 22.35 -22.99 13.88
C THR A 2 20.84 -23.05 13.67
N LEU A 3 20.15 -21.96 14.02
CA LEU A 3 18.70 -21.84 13.90
C LEU A 3 18.35 -21.78 12.41
N ILE A 4 17.74 -22.83 11.89
CA ILE A 4 17.15 -22.86 10.55
C ILE A 4 15.65 -22.65 10.75
N ALA A 5 15.14 -21.51 10.26
CA ALA A 5 13.72 -21.24 10.18
C ALA A 5 13.11 -22.05 9.03
N PHE A 6 11.96 -22.66 9.28
CA PHE A 6 11.25 -23.54 8.35
C PHE A 6 10.83 -22.79 7.07
N ASP A 7 11.30 -23.30 5.93
CA ASP A 7 10.72 -23.06 4.60
C ASP A 7 9.48 -23.95 4.45
N LYS A 8 8.31 -23.34 4.22
CA LYS A 8 7.05 -24.04 4.04
C LYS A 8 6.73 -24.09 2.56
N THR A 9 7.33 -25.07 1.89
CA THR A 9 6.79 -25.86 0.76
C THR A 9 5.79 -25.14 -0.16
N GLY A 10 6.28 -24.81 -1.35
CA GLY A 10 5.58 -24.05 -2.37
C GLY A 10 4.37 -24.70 -3.01
N THR A 11 3.53 -23.81 -3.56
CA THR A 11 2.61 -24.09 -4.65
C THR A 11 2.34 -22.77 -5.39
N LEU A 12 2.81 -22.68 -6.63
CA LEU A 12 2.20 -21.93 -7.74
C LEU A 12 1.51 -20.60 -7.39
N THR A 13 2.25 -19.58 -6.98
CA THR A 13 1.89 -18.23 -7.44
C THR A 13 2.72 -18.00 -8.68
N THR A 14 2.10 -17.76 -9.84
CA THR A 14 2.79 -17.06 -10.93
C THR A 14 3.46 -15.86 -10.28
N GLY A 15 4.80 -15.79 -10.23
CA GLY A 15 5.60 -14.90 -9.36
C GLY A 15 5.43 -13.40 -9.61
N LYS A 16 4.19 -12.92 -9.62
CA LYS A 16 3.70 -11.58 -9.87
C LYS A 16 2.75 -11.28 -8.74
N THR A 17 3.18 -10.42 -7.84
CA THR A 17 2.33 -9.80 -6.82
C THR A 17 1.09 -9.18 -7.47
N GLU A 18 -0.08 -9.37 -6.91
CA GLU A 18 -1.33 -8.77 -7.40
C GLU A 18 -2.13 -8.13 -6.29
N VAL A 19 -2.93 -7.13 -6.63
CA VAL A 19 -3.85 -6.51 -5.68
C VAL A 19 -5.04 -7.45 -5.49
N THR A 20 -5.19 -8.00 -4.29
CA THR A 20 -6.25 -8.97 -3.96
C THR A 20 -7.49 -8.32 -3.36
N ALA A 21 -7.32 -7.20 -2.65
CA ALA A 21 -8.41 -6.44 -2.08
C ALA A 21 -8.04 -4.97 -1.90
N ILE A 22 -9.05 -4.11 -1.89
CA ILE A 22 -8.94 -2.69 -1.56
C ILE A 22 -10.00 -2.41 -0.50
N SER A 23 -9.69 -1.52 0.43
CA SER A 23 -10.65 -1.01 1.41
C SER A 23 -10.58 0.51 1.39
N ALA A 24 -11.73 1.16 1.38
CA ALA A 24 -11.86 2.61 1.52
C ALA A 24 -12.56 2.93 2.83
N LEU A 25 -11.93 3.77 3.65
CA LEU A 25 -12.53 4.31 4.88
C LEU A 25 -13.42 5.51 4.59
N SER A 26 -13.00 6.32 3.62
CA SER A 26 -13.73 7.49 3.18
C SER A 26 -13.68 7.57 1.66
N GLY A 27 -14.83 7.65 1.01
CA GLY A 27 -14.92 7.71 -0.44
C GLY A 27 -14.96 6.33 -1.08
N ASP A 28 -14.11 6.13 -2.08
CA ASP A 28 -14.21 5.03 -3.04
C ASP A 28 -12.86 4.28 -3.17
N GLU A 29 -12.92 2.96 -3.42
CA GLU A 29 -11.76 2.09 -3.61
C GLU A 29 -10.90 2.50 -4.83
N GLU A 30 -11.52 3.00 -5.89
CA GLU A 30 -10.85 3.54 -7.07
C GLU A 30 -10.04 4.80 -6.73
N GLU A 31 -10.54 5.70 -5.88
CA GLU A 31 -9.76 6.86 -5.42
C GLU A 31 -8.52 6.42 -4.62
N VAL A 32 -8.67 5.46 -3.70
CA VAL A 32 -7.55 4.89 -2.93
C VAL A 32 -6.51 4.30 -3.89
N LEU A 33 -6.94 3.48 -4.84
CA LEU A 33 -6.08 2.86 -5.83
C LEU A 33 -5.39 3.88 -6.73
N ARG A 34 -6.12 4.89 -7.22
CA ARG A 34 -5.62 5.94 -8.12
C ARG A 34 -4.55 6.79 -7.44
N LEU A 35 -4.78 7.22 -6.20
CA LEU A 35 -3.83 8.03 -5.44
C LEU A 35 -2.58 7.22 -5.07
N ALA A 36 -2.75 5.96 -4.66
CA ALA A 36 -1.62 5.09 -4.37
C ALA A 36 -0.77 4.84 -5.63
N ALA A 37 -1.41 4.52 -6.76
CA ALA A 37 -0.74 4.30 -8.03
C ALA A 37 -0.02 5.54 -8.55
N ALA A 38 -0.58 6.74 -8.36
CA ALA A 38 0.07 7.99 -8.75
C ALA A 38 1.42 8.18 -8.07
N VAL A 39 1.51 7.90 -6.76
CA VAL A 39 2.75 7.99 -6.00
C VAL A 39 3.70 6.84 -6.34
N GLU A 40 3.18 5.60 -6.44
CA GLU A 40 3.98 4.41 -6.75
C GLU A 40 4.63 4.44 -8.14
N LYS A 41 4.16 5.30 -9.05
CA LYS A 41 4.84 5.56 -10.33
C LYS A 41 6.28 6.06 -10.14
N GLY A 42 6.60 6.65 -8.99
CA GLY A 42 7.95 7.07 -8.61
C GLY A 42 8.80 5.99 -7.93
N SER A 43 8.31 4.75 -7.82
CA SER A 43 8.93 3.63 -7.11
C SER A 43 9.07 2.41 -8.04
N GLU A 44 10.20 1.68 -7.93
CA GLU A 44 10.48 0.48 -8.73
C GLU A 44 10.21 -0.83 -7.99
N HIS A 45 9.52 -0.78 -6.84
CA HIS A 45 9.30 -1.97 -6.02
C HIS A 45 8.16 -2.87 -6.55
N HIS A 46 8.24 -4.17 -6.25
CA HIS A 46 7.27 -5.18 -6.72
C HIS A 46 5.83 -4.92 -6.23
N ILE A 47 5.67 -4.28 -5.07
CA ILE A 47 4.37 -3.82 -4.54
C ILE A 47 3.78 -2.71 -5.43
N GLY A 48 4.55 -1.66 -5.70
CA GLY A 48 4.13 -0.56 -6.57
C GLY A 48 3.75 -1.04 -7.97
N SER A 49 4.48 -2.02 -8.50
CA SER A 49 4.16 -2.65 -9.79
C SER A 49 2.79 -3.35 -9.79
N ALA A 50 2.37 -3.97 -8.69
CA ALA A 50 1.05 -4.60 -8.56
C ALA A 50 -0.06 -3.55 -8.56
N ILE A 51 0.13 -2.47 -7.79
CA ILE A 51 -0.79 -1.33 -7.69
C ILE A 51 -0.94 -0.65 -9.06
N LEU A 52 0.17 -0.36 -9.74
CA LEU A 52 0.18 0.27 -11.07
C LEU A 52 -0.55 -0.59 -12.12
N ARG A 53 -0.36 -1.92 -12.11
CA ARG A 53 -1.10 -2.83 -13.01
C ARG A 53 -2.60 -2.78 -12.73
N ARG A 54 -2.99 -2.85 -11.47
CA ARG A 54 -4.40 -2.81 -11.05
C ARG A 54 -5.06 -1.47 -11.41
N ALA A 55 -4.29 -0.39 -11.41
CA ALA A 55 -4.73 0.96 -11.76
C ALA A 55 -4.56 1.33 -13.25
N SER A 56 -4.22 0.38 -14.12
CA SER A 56 -3.86 0.66 -15.52
C SER A 56 -4.98 1.29 -16.38
N SER A 57 -6.23 1.12 -15.98
CA SER A 57 -7.40 1.74 -16.63
C SER A 57 -7.67 3.18 -16.20
N PHE A 58 -6.97 3.68 -15.17
CA PHE A 58 -7.20 5.01 -14.62
C PHE A 58 -6.19 6.02 -15.15
N PRO A 59 -6.62 7.27 -15.46
CA PRO A 59 -5.70 8.35 -15.66
C PRO A 59 -5.01 8.68 -14.32
N LEU A 60 -3.72 8.36 -14.23
CA LEU A 60 -2.93 8.65 -13.03
C LEU A 60 -2.41 10.08 -13.06
N PRO A 61 -2.75 10.93 -12.07
CA PRO A 61 -2.18 12.25 -11.95
C PRO A 61 -0.66 12.19 -11.75
N ALA A 62 0.03 13.28 -12.09
CA ALA A 62 1.46 13.40 -11.79
C ALA A 62 1.65 13.54 -10.27
N ALA A 63 2.65 12.84 -9.74
CA ALA A 63 3.09 12.98 -8.37
C ALA A 63 4.38 13.80 -8.32
N GLU A 64 4.46 14.74 -7.38
CA GLU A 64 5.62 15.62 -7.17
C GLU A 64 6.26 15.37 -5.80
N GLY A 65 7.55 15.70 -5.68
CA GLY A 65 8.26 15.60 -4.40
C GLY A 65 8.26 14.18 -3.82
N ILE A 66 8.41 13.17 -4.70
CA ILE A 66 8.45 11.77 -4.29
C ILE A 66 9.56 11.53 -3.27
N GLN A 67 9.22 10.84 -2.19
CA GLN A 67 10.16 10.39 -1.17
C GLN A 67 9.96 8.91 -0.89
N VAL A 68 11.01 8.12 -1.07
CA VAL A 68 11.01 6.68 -0.77
C VAL A 68 11.59 6.46 0.62
N PHE A 69 10.87 5.70 1.44
CA PHE A 69 11.28 5.29 2.79
C PHE A 69 11.64 3.81 2.74
N ALA A 70 12.93 3.50 2.82
CA ALA A 70 13.42 2.12 2.80
C ALA A 70 12.74 1.26 3.88
N GLY A 71 12.04 0.20 3.45
CA GLY A 71 11.26 -0.66 4.34
C GLY A 71 10.07 0.03 5.05
N GLY A 72 9.65 1.21 4.56
CA GLY A 72 8.56 2.00 5.12
C GLY A 72 7.44 2.30 4.12
N GLY A 73 7.79 2.58 2.86
CA GLY A 73 6.84 2.93 1.81
C GLY A 73 7.31 4.12 0.97
N ILE A 74 6.37 4.87 0.41
CA ILE A 74 6.59 6.02 -0.45
C ILE A 74 5.61 7.15 -0.10
N SER A 75 6.02 8.40 -0.28
CA SER A 75 5.14 9.56 -0.22
C SER A 75 5.32 10.48 -1.42
N GLY A 76 4.34 11.34 -1.67
CA GLY A 76 4.36 12.33 -2.73
C GLY A 76 3.21 13.31 -2.61
N GLN A 77 3.24 14.36 -3.45
CA GLN A 77 2.11 15.27 -3.63
C GLN A 77 1.38 14.93 -4.92
N VAL A 78 0.08 14.71 -4.82
CA VAL A 78 -0.81 14.40 -5.95
C VAL A 78 -1.98 15.37 -5.90
N GLU A 79 -2.19 16.16 -6.96
CA GLU A 79 -3.29 17.14 -7.02
C GLU A 79 -3.31 18.10 -5.81
N GLY A 80 -2.12 18.47 -5.30
CA GLY A 80 -1.97 19.33 -4.12
C GLY A 80 -2.17 18.62 -2.76
N LYS A 81 -2.55 17.34 -2.77
CA LYS A 81 -2.71 16.53 -1.55
C LYS A 81 -1.43 15.75 -1.26
N ARG A 82 -0.99 15.73 0.00
CA ARG A 82 0.11 14.86 0.44
C ARG A 82 -0.42 13.44 0.60
N ILE A 83 0.12 12.52 -0.18
CA ILE A 83 -0.24 11.10 -0.19
C ILE A 83 0.92 10.28 0.41
N LEU A 84 0.59 9.31 1.25
CA LEU A 84 1.51 8.33 1.80
C LEU A 84 0.98 6.91 1.51
N VAL A 85 1.85 6.04 1.06
CA VAL A 85 1.57 4.63 0.77
C VAL A 85 2.66 3.82 1.45
N GLY A 86 2.33 2.96 2.41
CA GLY A 86 3.36 2.26 3.16
C GLY A 86 2.83 1.41 4.29
N ASN A 87 3.67 1.15 5.30
CA ASN A 87 3.29 0.36 6.47
C ASN A 87 2.85 1.24 7.66
N ARG A 88 2.36 0.59 8.73
CA ARG A 88 1.94 1.26 9.98
C ARG A 88 3.01 2.19 10.55
N ARG A 89 4.29 1.76 10.52
CA ARG A 89 5.42 2.58 11.00
C ARG A 89 5.55 3.89 10.23
N LEU A 90 5.31 3.89 8.92
CA LEU A 90 5.35 5.12 8.12
C LEU A 90 4.24 6.10 8.55
N LEU A 91 3.03 5.60 8.83
CA LEU A 91 1.92 6.41 9.35
C LEU A 91 2.27 7.02 10.71
N GLU A 92 2.78 6.21 11.64
CA GLU A 92 3.19 6.65 12.97
C GLU A 92 4.27 7.75 12.91
N GLN A 93 5.28 7.58 12.04
CA GLN A 93 6.32 8.58 11.81
C GLN A 93 5.79 9.92 11.31
N HIS A 94 4.63 9.92 10.66
CA HIS A 94 3.97 11.13 10.17
C HIS A 94 2.81 11.59 11.06
N ASN A 95 2.68 11.04 12.27
CA ASN A 95 1.59 11.34 13.23
C ASN A 95 0.19 11.09 12.63
N ILE A 96 0.07 10.12 11.74
CA ILE A 96 -1.20 9.72 11.14
C ILE A 96 -1.81 8.63 12.02
N ILE A 97 -2.98 8.92 12.56
CA ILE A 97 -3.72 7.97 13.38
C ILE A 97 -4.37 6.95 12.44
N LEU A 98 -4.11 5.68 12.71
CA LEU A 98 -4.76 4.56 12.05
C LEU A 98 -6.07 4.24 12.80
N PRO A 99 -7.25 4.40 12.18
CA PRO A 99 -8.52 4.12 12.83
C PRO A 99 -8.66 2.62 13.19
N PRO A 100 -9.38 2.27 14.27
CA PRO A 100 -9.54 0.87 14.68
C PRO A 100 -10.07 -0.06 13.57
N GLU A 101 -11.04 0.41 12.78
CA GLU A 101 -11.58 -0.35 11.65
C GLU A 101 -10.54 -0.62 10.54
N SER A 102 -9.60 0.32 10.32
CA SER A 102 -8.47 0.08 9.42
C SER A 102 -7.51 -0.94 9.99
N GLU A 103 -7.18 -0.83 11.28
CA GLU A 103 -6.28 -1.75 11.97
C GLU A 103 -6.81 -3.19 11.94
N GLU A 104 -8.11 -3.37 12.19
CA GLU A 104 -8.79 -4.66 12.11
C GLU A 104 -8.71 -5.24 10.69
N TRP A 105 -8.98 -4.42 9.67
CA TRP A 105 -8.90 -4.87 8.28
C TRP A 105 -7.48 -5.25 7.88
N LEU A 106 -6.48 -4.44 8.22
CA LEU A 106 -5.07 -4.73 7.94
C LEU A 106 -4.64 -6.04 8.62
N THR A 107 -4.99 -6.22 9.90
CA THR A 107 -4.65 -7.43 10.66
C THR A 107 -5.27 -8.68 10.04
N ALA A 108 -6.55 -8.63 9.65
CA ALA A 108 -7.21 -9.76 9.01
C ALA A 108 -6.54 -10.18 7.68
N ARG A 109 -6.03 -9.20 6.91
CA ARG A 109 -5.31 -9.44 5.65
C ARG A 109 -3.94 -10.06 5.88
N GLU A 110 -3.23 -9.59 6.91
CA GLU A 110 -1.95 -10.19 7.35
C GLU A 110 -2.12 -11.63 7.80
N GLU A 111 -3.18 -11.95 8.54
CA GLU A 111 -3.51 -13.31 8.96
C GLU A 111 -3.83 -14.24 7.78
N MET A 112 -4.35 -13.68 6.67
CA MET A 112 -4.55 -14.39 5.41
C MET A 112 -3.26 -14.57 4.60
N GLY A 113 -2.12 -14.05 5.08
CA GLY A 113 -0.83 -14.10 4.39
C GLY A 113 -0.66 -13.03 3.31
N GLU A 114 -1.56 -12.05 3.26
CA GLU A 114 -1.47 -10.91 2.34
C GLU A 114 -0.60 -9.80 2.96
N THR A 115 -0.05 -8.94 2.11
CA THR A 115 0.66 -7.72 2.53
C THR A 115 -0.26 -6.53 2.34
N PRO A 116 -0.91 -6.03 3.41
CA PRO A 116 -1.74 -4.85 3.29
C PRO A 116 -0.92 -3.57 3.44
N VAL A 117 -1.24 -2.61 2.58
CA VAL A 117 -0.53 -1.34 2.42
C VAL A 117 -1.54 -0.22 2.68
N PRO A 118 -1.58 0.37 3.89
CA PRO A 118 -2.39 1.54 4.14
C PRO A 118 -1.99 2.73 3.26
N VAL A 119 -3.01 3.51 2.90
CA VAL A 119 -2.93 4.71 2.08
C VAL A 119 -3.50 5.87 2.88
N ALA A 120 -2.73 6.95 2.98
CA ALA A 120 -3.14 8.16 3.66
C ALA A 120 -3.11 9.36 2.72
N ALA A 121 -4.09 10.26 2.86
CA ALA A 121 -4.15 11.54 2.19
C ALA A 121 -4.36 12.66 3.23
N GLU A 122 -3.59 13.75 3.10
CA GLU A 122 -3.72 14.94 3.95
C GLU A 122 -3.66 14.62 5.46
N GLY A 123 -2.83 13.64 5.84
CA GLY A 123 -2.63 13.24 7.24
C GLY A 123 -3.72 12.32 7.80
N LYS A 124 -4.59 11.76 6.96
CA LYS A 124 -5.63 10.80 7.37
C LYS A 124 -5.57 9.55 6.52
N VAL A 125 -5.81 8.39 7.12
CA VAL A 125 -5.96 7.13 6.39
C VAL A 125 -7.26 7.20 5.58
N ILE A 126 -7.15 7.00 4.27
CA ILE A 126 -8.30 6.97 3.36
C ILE A 126 -8.68 5.53 2.99
N GLY A 127 -7.76 4.58 3.17
CA GLY A 127 -7.97 3.19 2.81
C GLY A 127 -6.70 2.35 2.91
N ALA A 128 -6.77 1.14 2.38
CA ALA A 128 -5.64 0.21 2.30
C ALA A 128 -5.77 -0.72 1.09
N ILE A 129 -4.64 -1.25 0.63
CA ILE A 129 -4.56 -2.16 -0.52
C ILE A 129 -3.85 -3.44 -0.07
N ALA A 130 -4.49 -4.60 -0.23
CA ALA A 130 -3.90 -5.90 0.06
C ALA A 130 -3.26 -6.50 -1.19
N ILE A 131 -2.09 -7.12 -1.00
CA ILE A 131 -1.26 -7.67 -2.08
C ILE A 131 -0.82 -9.08 -1.72
N ALA A 132 -0.90 -10.02 -2.65
CA ALA A 132 -0.40 -11.40 -2.51
C ALA A 132 0.34 -11.87 -3.77
#